data_AF-A0A657AIG4-F1
#
_entry.id   AF-A0A657AIG4-F1
#
_cell.length_a   1.000
_cell.length_b   1.000
_cell.length_c   1.000
_cell.angle_alpha   90.00
_cell.angle_beta   90.00
_cell.angle_gamma   90.00
#
_symmetry.space_group_name_H-M   'P 1'
#
loop_
_entity.id
_entity.type
_entity.pdbx_description
1 polymer ?
#
loop_
_entity_poly.entity_id
_entity_poly.type
_entity_poly.pdbx_seq_one_letter_code
_entity_poly.pdbx_strand_id
1 'polypeptide(L)'
;MIQLLSGVGLFFLGIVVGAVFHRSVQGEASKNKRLEQKLAELQARHEKYQAEVSEHFMDTAQAVHTLNKSYREVHEQLAKGASRLCNEEQAEDFLAIGQSNASTDSAAQKPRAEVYTPPMDYAPKNSDADTGTLSETYGITKKEVSSEQEEELLVKEPPRI
;
A
#
# COMPACT_ATOMS: atom_id res chain seq x y z
N MET A 1 57.24 -8.76 -49.12
CA MET A 1 56.14 -9.74 -49.18
C MET A 1 55.52 -10.06 -47.81
N ILE A 2 56.31 -10.40 -46.78
CA ILE A 2 55.78 -10.74 -45.43
C ILE A 2 54.89 -9.64 -44.80
N GLN A 3 55.24 -8.36 -44.95
CA GLN A 3 54.51 -7.25 -44.31
C GLN A 3 53.09 -7.07 -44.87
N LEU A 4 52.90 -7.27 -46.18
CA LEU A 4 51.58 -7.22 -46.83
C LEU A 4 50.68 -8.36 -46.34
N LEU A 5 51.23 -9.56 -46.16
CA LEU A 5 50.48 -10.72 -45.68
C LEU A 5 50.00 -10.54 -44.22
N SER A 6 50.85 -9.95 -43.37
CA SER A 6 50.49 -9.62 -41.98
C SER A 6 49.40 -8.55 -41.91
N GLY A 7 49.49 -7.50 -42.74
CA GLY A 7 48.48 -6.44 -42.81
C GLY A 7 47.11 -6.97 -43.24
N VAL A 8 47.07 -7.83 -44.26
CA VAL A 8 45.81 -8.46 -44.72
C VAL A 8 45.23 -9.38 -43.65
N GLY A 9 46.07 -10.15 -42.95
CA GLY A 9 45.63 -11.01 -41.84
C GLY A 9 44.98 -10.21 -40.69
N LEU A 10 45.60 -9.10 -40.29
CA LEU A 10 45.05 -8.21 -39.26
C LEU A 10 43.76 -7.52 -39.71
N PHE A 11 43.65 -7.18 -40.99
CA PHE A 11 42.44 -6.58 -41.55
C PHE A 11 41.23 -7.52 -41.44
N PHE A 12 41.39 -8.79 -41.83
CA PHE A 12 40.32 -9.78 -41.68
C PHE A 12 40.02 -10.08 -40.21
N LEU A 13 41.02 -10.14 -39.34
CA LEU A 13 40.81 -10.31 -37.91
C LEU A 13 40.01 -9.14 -37.32
N GLY A 14 40.32 -7.91 -37.72
CA GLY A 14 39.58 -6.71 -37.32
C GLY A 14 38.13 -6.72 -37.79
N ILE A 15 37.85 -7.19 -39.02
CA ILE A 15 36.49 -7.35 -39.53
C ILE A 15 35.70 -8.37 -38.71
N VAL A 16 36.30 -9.52 -38.42
CA VAL A 16 35.64 -10.58 -37.64
C VAL A 16 35.33 -10.09 -36.23
N VAL A 17 36.30 -9.47 -35.55
CA VAL A 17 36.10 -8.90 -34.21
C VAL A 17 35.06 -7.78 -34.24
N GLY A 18 35.14 -6.87 -35.22
CA GLY A 18 34.18 -5.77 -35.38
C GLY A 18 32.75 -6.25 -35.64
N ALA A 19 32.57 -7.30 -36.46
CA ALA A 19 31.26 -7.89 -36.73
C ALA A 19 30.65 -8.56 -35.49
N VAL A 20 31.47 -9.28 -34.72
CA VAL A 20 31.03 -9.89 -33.45
C VAL A 20 30.63 -8.81 -32.44
N PHE A 21 31.42 -7.75 -32.32
CA PHE A 21 31.13 -6.63 -31.42
C PHE A 21 29.84 -5.90 -31.82
N HIS A 22 29.66 -5.58 -33.11
CA HIS A 22 28.45 -4.92 -33.61
C HIS A 22 27.18 -5.74 -33.32
N ARG A 23 27.22 -7.05 -33.55
CA ARG A 23 26.08 -7.93 -33.26
C ARG A 23 25.76 -8.01 -31.77
N SER A 24 26.75 -7.90 -30.90
CA SER A 24 26.56 -7.89 -29.44
C SER A 24 25.87 -6.59 -28.97
N VAL A 25 26.36 -5.43 -29.44
CA VAL A 25 25.83 -4.11 -29.05
C VAL A 25 24.39 -3.88 -29.56
N GLN A 26 24.05 -4.40 -30.74
CA GLN A 26 22.69 -4.26 -31.28
C GLN A 26 21.62 -4.98 -30.42
N GLY A 27 22.00 -6.06 -29.73
CA GLY A 27 21.14 -6.73 -28.76
C GLY A 27 20.90 -5.92 -27.50
N GLU A 28 21.92 -5.21 -27.00
CA GLU A 28 21.85 -4.35 -25.81
C GLU A 28 20.92 -3.14 -26.03
N ALA A 29 20.99 -2.50 -27.20
CA ALA A 29 20.11 -1.38 -27.54
C ALA A 29 18.61 -1.76 -27.47
N SER A 30 18.28 -2.97 -27.88
CA SER A 30 16.91 -3.50 -27.80
C SER A 30 16.47 -3.77 -26.36
N LYS A 31 17.39 -4.18 -25.47
CA LYS A 31 17.10 -4.34 -24.04
C LYS A 31 16.87 -3.00 -23.37
N ASN A 32 17.70 -2.00 -23.65
CA ASN A 32 17.51 -0.64 -23.12
C ASN A 32 16.15 -0.06 -23.52
N LYS A 33 15.76 -0.19 -24.80
CA LYS A 33 14.43 0.24 -25.25
C LYS A 33 13.29 -0.46 -24.50
N ARG A 34 13.41 -1.76 -24.21
CA ARG A 34 12.41 -2.49 -23.41
C ARG A 34 12.37 -2.00 -21.96
N LEU A 35 13.52 -1.68 -21.38
CA LEU A 35 13.59 -1.13 -20.02
C LEU A 35 12.96 0.27 -19.95
N GLU A 36 13.24 1.14 -20.92
CA GLU A 36 12.60 2.45 -21.06
C GLU A 36 11.09 2.32 -21.19
N GLN A 37 10.61 1.38 -22.02
CA GLN A 37 9.17 1.10 -22.14
C GLN A 37 8.56 0.63 -20.82
N LYS A 38 9.24 -0.26 -20.08
CA LYS A 38 8.78 -0.72 -18.77
C LYS A 38 8.71 0.42 -17.75
N LEU A 39 9.69 1.33 -17.75
CA LEU A 39 9.68 2.50 -16.87
C LEU A 39 8.52 3.44 -17.22
N ALA A 40 8.34 3.75 -18.50
CA ALA A 40 7.23 4.58 -18.96
C ALA A 40 5.87 3.95 -18.60
N GLU A 41 5.73 2.64 -18.77
CA GLU A 41 4.53 1.90 -18.39
C GLU A 41 4.30 1.95 -16.88
N LEU A 42 5.32 1.72 -16.06
CA LEU A 42 5.20 1.78 -14.59
C LEU A 42 4.79 3.17 -14.12
N GLN A 43 5.40 4.20 -14.69
CA GLN A 43 5.08 5.58 -14.37
C GLN A 43 3.63 5.91 -14.76
N ALA A 44 3.19 5.52 -15.96
CA ALA A 44 1.81 5.71 -16.39
C ALA A 44 0.81 4.97 -15.49
N ARG A 45 1.13 3.74 -15.03
CA ARG A 45 0.30 3.02 -14.07
C ARG A 45 0.24 3.73 -12.71
N HIS A 46 1.36 4.28 -12.25
CA HIS A 46 1.41 5.01 -10.99
C HIS A 46 0.58 6.30 -11.05
N GLU A 47 0.71 7.07 -12.12
CA GLU A 47 -0.11 8.27 -12.37
C GLU A 47 -1.60 7.92 -12.44
N LYS A 48 -1.96 6.83 -13.14
CA LYS A 48 -3.34 6.34 -13.20
C LYS A 48 -3.87 5.95 -11.81
N TYR A 49 -3.08 5.22 -11.03
CA TYR A 49 -3.46 4.82 -9.68
C TYR A 49 -3.68 6.04 -8.78
N GLN A 50 -2.79 7.03 -8.84
CA GLN A 50 -2.94 8.28 -8.09
C GLN A 50 -4.23 9.02 -8.46
N ALA A 51 -4.59 9.06 -9.75
CA ALA A 51 -5.83 9.66 -10.22
C ALA A 51 -7.07 8.90 -9.70
N GLU A 52 -7.07 7.58 -9.79
CA GLU A 52 -8.18 6.71 -9.32
C GLU A 52 -8.40 6.82 -7.82
N VAL A 53 -7.31 6.87 -7.03
CA VAL A 53 -7.39 7.10 -5.58
C VAL A 53 -7.97 8.48 -5.27
N SER A 54 -7.52 9.52 -5.98
CA SER A 54 -8.05 10.87 -5.81
C SER A 54 -9.55 10.94 -6.13
N GLU A 55 -10.00 10.27 -7.20
CA GLU A 55 -11.40 10.18 -7.57
C GLU A 55 -12.23 9.47 -6.48
N HIS A 56 -11.76 8.33 -5.99
CA HIS A 56 -12.41 7.59 -4.90
C HIS A 56 -12.56 8.42 -3.62
N PHE A 57 -11.54 9.20 -3.25
CA PHE A 57 -11.63 10.07 -2.07
C PHE A 57 -12.59 11.24 -2.27
N MET A 58 -12.70 11.76 -3.49
CA MET A 58 -13.67 12.80 -3.82
C MET A 58 -15.11 12.27 -3.72
N ASP A 59 -15.38 11.10 -4.31
CA ASP A 59 -16.68 10.43 -4.24
C ASP A 59 -17.04 10.09 -2.78
N THR A 60 -16.08 9.59 -2.01
CA THR A 60 -16.28 9.28 -0.59
C THR A 60 -16.58 10.55 0.22
N ALA A 61 -15.85 11.65 -0.03
CA ALA A 61 -16.13 12.92 0.64
C ALA A 61 -17.55 13.42 0.34
N GLN A 62 -18.03 13.25 -0.91
CA GLN A 62 -19.40 13.59 -1.29
C GLN A 62 -20.44 12.68 -0.62
N ALA A 63 -20.18 11.37 -0.52
CA ALA A 63 -21.05 10.44 0.18
C ALA A 63 -21.14 10.77 1.68
N VAL A 64 -20.00 11.05 2.34
CA VAL A 64 -19.94 11.46 3.75
C VAL A 64 -20.67 12.79 3.97
N HIS A 65 -20.54 13.74 3.05
CA HIS A 65 -21.26 15.00 3.12
C HIS A 65 -22.79 14.78 3.08
N THR A 66 -23.24 13.93 2.16
CA THR A 66 -24.66 13.56 2.02
C THR A 66 -25.17 12.87 3.29
N LEU A 67 -24.40 11.95 3.85
CA LEU A 67 -24.71 11.29 5.11
C LEU A 67 -24.87 12.29 6.26
N ASN A 68 -23.93 13.23 6.41
CA ASN A 68 -23.99 14.25 7.47
C ASN A 68 -25.22 15.16 7.29
N LYS A 69 -25.55 15.52 6.05
CA LYS A 69 -26.77 16.26 5.75
C LYS A 69 -28.02 15.49 6.19
N SER A 70 -28.14 14.22 5.82
CA SER A 70 -29.27 13.37 6.23
C SER A 70 -29.33 13.18 7.75
N TYR A 71 -28.18 13.04 8.42
CA TYR A 71 -28.11 12.98 9.88
C TYR A 71 -28.70 14.25 10.53
N ARG A 72 -28.30 15.44 10.05
CA ARG A 72 -28.83 16.72 10.56
C ARG A 72 -30.32 16.86 10.32
N GLU A 73 -30.81 16.45 9.16
CA GLU A 73 -32.24 16.49 8.81
C GLU A 73 -33.08 15.61 9.74
N VAL A 74 -32.63 14.37 9.99
CA VAL A 74 -33.29 13.46 10.95
C VAL A 74 -33.28 14.06 12.36
N HIS A 75 -32.17 14.64 12.78
CA HIS A 75 -32.07 15.28 14.09
C HIS A 75 -33.00 16.49 14.22
N GLU A 76 -33.13 17.31 13.18
CA GLU A 76 -34.07 18.43 13.15
C GLU A 76 -35.52 17.94 13.22
N GLN A 77 -35.86 16.86 12.50
CA GLN A 77 -37.19 16.27 12.55
C GLN A 77 -37.51 15.69 13.94
N LEU A 78 -36.52 15.07 14.60
CA LEU A 78 -36.66 14.57 15.96
C LEU A 78 -36.85 15.71 16.97
N ALA A 79 -36.10 16.80 16.84
CA ALA A 79 -36.26 17.99 17.68
C ALA A 79 -37.66 18.63 17.51
N LYS A 80 -38.12 18.81 16.27
CA LYS A 80 -39.48 19.30 15.96
C LYS A 80 -40.57 18.34 16.46
N GLY A 81 -40.34 17.04 16.35
CA GLY A 81 -41.23 16.00 16.86
C GLY A 81 -41.35 16.07 18.38
N ALA A 82 -40.22 16.11 19.08
CA ALA A 82 -40.14 16.25 20.52
C ALA A 82 -40.85 17.53 20.99
N SER A 83 -40.59 18.69 20.38
CA SER A 83 -41.27 19.94 20.77
C SER A 83 -42.78 19.90 20.56
N ARG A 84 -43.26 19.21 19.51
CA ARG A 84 -44.70 19.07 19.23
C ARG A 84 -45.40 18.07 20.16
N LEU A 85 -44.71 17.00 20.53
CA LEU A 85 -45.24 15.94 21.39
C LEU A 85 -45.14 16.31 22.88
N CYS A 86 -44.10 17.05 23.27
CA CYS A 86 -43.87 17.57 24.62
C CYS A 86 -44.52 18.95 24.85
N ASN A 87 -45.73 19.19 24.30
CA ASN A 87 -46.50 20.39 24.63
C ASN A 87 -46.55 20.58 26.15
N GLU A 88 -46.28 21.82 26.56
CA GLU A 88 -46.12 22.46 27.89
C GLU A 88 -46.49 21.69 29.18
N GLU A 89 -47.49 20.79 29.15
CA GLU A 89 -47.97 20.05 30.32
C GLU A 89 -47.00 18.95 30.81
N GLN A 90 -46.10 18.45 29.94
CA GLN A 90 -45.12 17.40 30.28
C GLN A 90 -43.65 17.87 30.25
N ALA A 91 -43.40 19.14 29.88
CA ALA A 91 -42.05 19.70 29.83
C ALA A 91 -41.42 19.83 31.24
N GLU A 92 -42.25 20.13 32.25
CA GLU A 92 -41.84 20.24 33.65
C GLU A 92 -41.38 18.90 34.24
N ASP A 93 -42.08 17.80 33.93
CA ASP A 93 -41.72 16.45 34.41
C ASP A 93 -40.39 15.96 33.81
N PHE A 94 -40.11 16.30 32.55
CA PHE A 94 -38.84 15.93 31.89
C PHE A 94 -37.66 16.81 32.35
N LEU A 95 -37.88 18.10 32.62
CA LEU A 95 -36.88 18.99 33.21
C LEU A 95 -36.49 18.55 34.64
N ALA A 96 -37.45 18.09 35.44
CA ALA A 96 -37.18 17.55 36.78
C ALA A 96 -36.29 16.29 36.75
N ILE A 97 -36.48 15.42 35.74
CA ILE A 97 -35.64 14.23 35.54
C ILE A 97 -34.20 14.61 35.13
N GLY A 98 -34.03 15.64 34.29
CA GLY A 98 -32.71 16.14 33.89
C GLY A 98 -31.90 16.77 35.03
N GLN A 99 -32.55 17.44 35.98
CA GLN A 99 -31.87 18.11 37.11
C GLN A 99 -31.38 17.15 38.18
N SER A 100 -32.04 16.00 38.38
CA SER A 100 -31.61 14.98 39.34
C SER A 100 -30.30 14.28 38.95
N ASN A 101 -29.97 14.23 37.65
CA ASN A 101 -28.73 13.63 37.15
C ASN A 101 -27.58 14.65 36.97
N ALA A 102 -27.88 15.96 36.97
CA ALA A 102 -26.87 17.01 36.83
C ALA A 102 -26.04 17.27 38.11
N SER A 103 -26.37 16.62 39.22
CA SER A 103 -25.71 16.85 40.52
C SER A 103 -24.49 15.95 40.80
N THR A 104 -24.13 15.04 39.90
CA THR A 104 -23.05 14.06 40.17
C THR A 104 -21.76 14.29 39.39
N ASP A 105 -21.74 15.13 38.34
CA ASP A 105 -20.56 15.22 37.44
C ASP A 105 -19.67 16.47 37.59
N SER A 106 -19.81 17.23 38.68
CA SER A 106 -18.94 18.38 38.98
C SER A 106 -17.61 17.97 39.66
N ALA A 107 -17.06 16.82 39.32
CA ALA A 107 -15.71 16.41 39.71
C ALA A 107 -14.74 16.52 38.52
N ALA A 108 -14.34 17.77 38.24
CA ALA A 108 -13.06 18.16 37.63
C ALA A 108 -12.34 17.09 36.77
N GLN A 109 -12.83 16.83 35.55
CA GLN A 109 -12.06 16.13 34.54
C GLN A 109 -11.02 17.09 33.94
N LYS A 110 -9.78 17.02 34.43
CA LYS A 110 -8.61 17.51 33.69
C LYS A 110 -8.64 16.90 32.28
N PRO A 111 -8.31 17.66 31.22
CA PRO A 111 -8.09 17.04 29.91
C PRO A 111 -6.81 16.20 30.03
N ARG A 112 -6.98 14.89 30.21
CA ARG A 112 -5.89 13.95 29.96
C ARG A 112 -5.65 14.04 28.45
N ALA A 113 -4.50 14.59 28.07
CA ALA A 113 -4.01 14.52 26.70
C ALA A 113 -3.79 13.03 26.38
N GLU A 114 -4.86 12.36 25.94
CA GLU A 114 -4.76 11.05 25.32
C GLU A 114 -4.11 11.30 23.97
N VAL A 115 -2.80 11.09 23.93
CA VAL A 115 -2.01 11.07 22.70
C VAL A 115 -2.62 9.98 21.83
N TYR A 116 -3.37 10.37 20.80
CA TYR A 116 -3.84 9.46 19.77
C TYR A 116 -2.62 8.93 19.03
N THR A 117 -2.12 7.77 19.44
CA THR A 117 -1.10 7.05 18.68
C THR A 117 -1.79 6.20 17.64
N PRO A 118 -1.41 6.27 16.35
CA PRO A 118 -1.93 5.37 15.33
C PRO A 118 -1.66 3.90 15.75
N PRO A 119 -2.47 2.94 15.26
CA PRO A 119 -2.27 1.53 15.55
C PRO A 119 -0.82 1.16 15.30
N MET A 120 -0.15 0.60 16.30
CA MET A 120 1.23 0.14 16.19
C MET A 120 1.25 -1.18 15.43
N ASP A 121 0.80 -1.17 14.17
CA ASP A 121 0.68 -2.34 13.29
C ASP A 121 2.03 -2.84 12.75
N TYR A 122 3.15 -2.33 13.28
CA TYR A 122 4.48 -2.82 12.96
C TYR A 122 5.11 -3.38 14.23
N ALA A 123 5.03 -4.69 14.40
CA ALA A 123 5.79 -5.39 15.42
C ALA A 123 7.30 -5.15 15.17
N PRO A 124 8.03 -4.46 16.06
CA PRO A 124 9.46 -4.28 15.89
C PRO A 124 10.14 -5.65 16.00
N LYS A 125 11.09 -5.93 15.09
CA LYS A 125 11.93 -7.12 15.19
C LYS A 125 12.78 -7.01 16.46
N ASN A 126 12.75 -8.03 17.31
CA ASN A 126 13.52 -8.03 18.56
C ASN A 126 15.04 -8.18 18.30
N SER A 127 15.42 -8.67 17.12
CA SER A 127 16.80 -8.71 16.62
C SER A 127 16.82 -8.88 15.09
N ASP A 128 17.95 -8.60 14.43
CA ASP A 128 18.08 -8.78 12.97
C ASP A 128 17.91 -10.24 12.52
N ALA A 129 18.13 -11.19 13.43
CA ALA A 129 17.96 -12.62 13.22
C ALA A 129 16.51 -13.11 13.44
N ASP A 130 15.64 -12.26 14.00
CA ASP A 130 14.26 -12.65 14.29
C ASP A 130 13.40 -12.48 13.02
N THR A 131 12.90 -13.59 12.51
CA THR A 131 12.01 -13.61 11.35
C THR A 131 10.63 -13.18 11.82
N GLY A 132 10.18 -12.01 11.36
CA GLY A 132 8.92 -11.40 11.81
C GLY A 132 7.70 -12.30 11.59
N THR A 133 6.59 -11.95 12.23
CA THR A 133 5.31 -12.68 12.19
C THR A 133 4.69 -12.84 10.80
N LEU A 134 5.16 -12.07 9.83
CA LEU A 134 4.77 -12.15 8.41
C LEU A 134 5.80 -12.86 7.53
N SER A 135 6.85 -13.45 8.11
CA SER A 135 7.81 -14.26 7.35
C SER A 135 7.19 -15.61 6.98
N GLU A 136 7.49 -16.08 5.77
CA GLU A 136 6.99 -17.37 5.25
C GLU A 136 7.46 -18.58 6.10
N THR A 137 8.48 -18.38 6.94
CA THR A 137 9.04 -19.37 7.86
C THR A 137 8.48 -19.27 9.28
N TYR A 138 7.58 -18.34 9.56
CA TYR A 138 7.01 -18.15 10.90
C TYR A 138 6.16 -19.36 11.33
N GLY A 139 6.54 -20.00 12.43
CA GLY A 139 5.86 -21.20 12.93
C GLY A 139 6.27 -22.52 12.26
N ILE A 140 7.25 -22.51 11.34
CA ILE A 140 7.76 -23.71 10.70
C ILE A 140 9.09 -24.11 11.37
N THR A 141 9.05 -25.12 12.25
CA THR A 141 10.27 -25.72 12.79
C THR A 141 10.96 -26.50 11.67
N LYS A 142 12.06 -25.96 11.13
CA LYS A 142 12.91 -26.69 10.17
C LYS A 142 13.46 -27.94 10.86
N LYS A 143 12.78 -29.07 10.69
CA LYS A 143 13.38 -30.37 10.98
C LYS A 143 14.54 -30.50 10.00
N GLU A 144 15.76 -30.58 10.52
CA GLU A 144 16.94 -30.85 9.69
C GLU A 144 16.72 -32.16 8.95
N VAL A 145 16.32 -32.05 7.69
CA VAL A 145 16.36 -33.16 6.76
C VAL A 145 17.74 -33.07 6.12
N SER A 146 18.54 -34.11 6.37
CA SER A 146 19.86 -34.33 5.81
C SER A 146 19.89 -33.97 4.33
N SER A 147 20.90 -33.18 3.99
CA SER A 147 21.25 -32.70 2.66
C SER A 147 21.43 -33.84 1.67
N GLU A 148 20.36 -34.30 1.03
CA GLU A 148 20.47 -35.27 -0.08
C GLU A 148 19.24 -35.33 -1.00
N GLN A 149 18.17 -34.56 -0.74
CA GLN A 149 16.93 -34.59 -1.55
C GLN A 149 16.57 -33.26 -2.23
N GLU A 150 17.44 -32.25 -2.18
CA GLU A 150 17.16 -30.89 -2.67
C GLU A 150 17.42 -30.71 -4.19
N GLU A 151 18.10 -31.66 -4.86
CA GLU A 151 18.46 -31.51 -6.28
C GLU A 151 17.37 -31.93 -7.29
N GLU A 152 16.39 -32.77 -6.91
CA GLU A 152 15.44 -33.31 -7.90
C GLU A 152 14.17 -32.47 -8.10
N LEU A 153 13.83 -31.57 -7.17
CA LEU A 153 12.60 -30.77 -7.24
C LEU A 153 12.75 -29.36 -7.86
N LEU A 154 13.98 -28.88 -8.09
CA LEU A 154 14.24 -27.54 -8.65
C LEU A 154 14.04 -27.43 -10.17
N VAL A 155 13.73 -28.52 -10.88
CA VAL A 155 13.70 -28.53 -12.36
C VAL A 155 12.32 -28.19 -12.94
N LYS A 156 11.26 -27.97 -12.14
CA LYS A 156 9.89 -27.97 -12.70
C LYS A 156 8.94 -26.86 -12.26
N GLU A 157 9.38 -25.62 -12.14
CA GLU A 157 8.45 -24.48 -12.21
C GLU A 157 8.60 -23.68 -13.51
N PRO A 158 7.52 -23.54 -14.32
CA PRO A 158 7.53 -22.68 -15.50
C PRO A 158 7.48 -21.19 -15.08
N PRO A 159 7.94 -20.27 -15.97
CA PRO A 159 8.04 -18.85 -15.64
C PRO A 159 6.66 -18.26 -15.33
N ARG A 160 6.53 -17.67 -14.13
CA ARG A 160 5.35 -16.89 -13.73
C ARG A 160 5.46 -15.48 -14.33
N ILE A 161 4.33 -15.02 -14.87
CA ILE A 161 4.09 -13.85 -15.76
C ILE A 161 4.73 -12.55 -15.25
#